data_AF-A0A0F9BEC3-F1
#
_entry.id   AF-A0A0F9BEC3-F1
#
_cell.length_a   1.000
_cell.length_b   1.000
_cell.length_c   1.000
_cell.angle_alpha   90.00
_cell.angle_beta   90.00
_cell.angle_gamma   90.00
#
_symmetry.space_group_name_H-M   'P 1'
#
loop_
_entity.id
_entity.type
_entity.pdbx_description
1 polymer ?
#
loop_
_entity_poly.entity_id
_entity_poly.type
_entity_poly.pdbx_seq_one_letter_code
_entity_poly.pdbx_strand_id
1 'polypeptide(L)'
;MDFDINPLEYDIIILGTPVWAWNISPPMRSFLSKFDLTGKKVALWMCHAGDGVKAMKRFKEVTKNANIVGNISFQLPLEKDPDEKKEKTIAWIKGIVKEV
;
A
#
# COMPACT_ATOMS: atom_id res chain seq x y z
N MET A 1 -3.69 -18.41 -11.27
CA MET A 1 -3.93 -17.96 -9.87
C MET A 1 -4.98 -16.91 -10.01
N ASP A 2 -6.19 -17.38 -9.82
CA ASP A 2 -7.43 -16.65 -10.04
C ASP A 2 -7.99 -16.39 -8.66
N PHE A 3 -8.50 -15.18 -8.46
CA PHE A 3 -9.09 -14.79 -7.19
C PHE A 3 -10.57 -15.16 -7.24
N ASP A 4 -11.09 -15.72 -6.15
CA ASP A 4 -12.53 -16.04 -6.02
C ASP A 4 -13.41 -14.78 -6.06
N ILE A 5 -12.79 -13.62 -5.87
CA ILE A 5 -13.41 -12.29 -5.92
C ILE A 5 -12.69 -11.43 -6.95
N ASN A 6 -13.40 -10.49 -7.58
CA ASN A 6 -12.78 -9.50 -8.46
C ASN A 6 -12.26 -8.30 -7.64
N PRO A 7 -10.93 -8.09 -7.52
CA PRO A 7 -10.38 -6.99 -6.74
C PRO A 7 -10.76 -5.60 -7.27
N LEU A 8 -11.24 -5.50 -8.50
CA LEU A 8 -11.62 -4.23 -9.13
C LEU A 8 -13.06 -3.79 -8.81
N GLU A 9 -13.84 -4.60 -8.11
CA GLU A 9 -15.21 -4.24 -7.70
C GLU A 9 -15.25 -3.32 -6.49
N TYR A 10 -14.14 -3.18 -5.76
CA TYR A 10 -14.06 -2.32 -4.59
C TYR A 10 -13.91 -0.84 -4.96
N ASP A 11 -14.55 0.04 -4.18
CA ASP A 11 -14.43 1.49 -4.32
C ASP A 11 -13.05 2.00 -3.91
N ILE A 12 -12.48 1.40 -2.85
CA ILE A 12 -11.15 1.71 -2.30
C ILE A 12 -10.35 0.42 -2.20
N ILE A 13 -9.13 0.44 -2.75
CA ILE A 13 -8.20 -0.69 -2.69
C ILE A 13 -7.00 -0.29 -1.84
N ILE A 14 -6.79 -0.97 -0.71
CA ILE A 14 -5.63 -0.75 0.16
C ILE A 14 -4.56 -1.80 -0.16
N LEU A 15 -3.42 -1.37 -0.70
CA LEU A 15 -2.33 -2.24 -1.10
C LEU A 15 -1.17 -2.18 -0.11
N GLY A 16 -0.81 -3.34 0.43
CA GLY A 16 0.27 -3.52 1.40
C GLY A 16 1.40 -4.36 0.86
N THR A 17 2.66 -3.96 1.11
CA THR A 17 3.81 -4.80 0.76
C THR A 17 4.95 -4.65 1.77
N PRO A 18 5.67 -5.74 2.11
CA PRO A 18 6.98 -5.60 2.73
C PRO A 18 7.96 -5.01 1.71
N VAL A 19 9.02 -4.38 2.21
CA VAL A 19 10.17 -3.93 1.40
C VAL A 19 11.23 -5.02 1.32
N TRP A 20 11.48 -5.53 0.12
CA TRP A 20 12.53 -6.51 -0.15
C TRP A 20 13.55 -5.93 -1.14
N ALA A 21 14.82 -5.91 -0.76
CA ALA A 21 15.91 -5.35 -1.57
C ALA A 21 15.57 -3.96 -2.17
N TRP A 22 15.05 -3.06 -1.32
CA TRP A 22 14.65 -1.68 -1.69
C TRP A 22 13.51 -1.59 -2.71
N ASN A 23 12.69 -2.63 -2.83
CA ASN A 23 11.61 -2.72 -3.80
C ASN A 23 10.34 -3.33 -3.16
N ILE A 24 9.21 -3.21 -3.85
CA ILE A 24 7.97 -3.92 -3.50
C ILE A 24 8.17 -5.44 -3.64
N SER A 25 7.37 -6.23 -2.95
CA SER A 25 7.48 -7.69 -2.98
C SER A 25 7.11 -8.28 -4.37
N PRO A 26 7.65 -9.46 -4.75
CA PRO A 26 7.26 -10.15 -5.97
C PRO A 26 5.74 -10.40 -6.08
N PRO A 27 5.02 -10.84 -5.01
CA PRO A 27 3.57 -10.97 -5.06
C PRO A 27 2.84 -9.68 -5.44
N MET A 28 3.27 -8.53 -4.88
CA MET A 28 2.68 -7.23 -5.23
C MET A 28 2.93 -6.87 -6.70
N ARG A 29 4.12 -7.15 -7.25
CA ARG A 29 4.38 -6.96 -8.68
C ARG A 29 3.48 -7.84 -9.55
N SER A 30 3.33 -9.11 -9.18
CA SER A 30 2.46 -10.04 -9.92
C SER A 30 1.01 -9.58 -9.89
N PHE A 31 0.51 -9.06 -8.76
CA PHE A 31 -0.82 -8.47 -8.67
C PHE A 31 -0.98 -7.27 -9.61
N LEU A 32 -0.07 -6.30 -9.54
CA LEU A 32 -0.10 -5.09 -10.37
C LEU A 32 0.10 -5.35 -11.87
N SER A 33 0.69 -6.50 -12.24
CA SER A 33 0.79 -6.92 -13.64
C SER A 33 -0.51 -7.49 -14.21
N LYS A 34 -1.45 -7.91 -13.35
CA LYS A 34 -2.70 -8.55 -13.74
C LYS A 34 -3.91 -7.62 -13.67
N PHE A 35 -3.90 -6.70 -12.72
CA PHE A 35 -5.04 -5.82 -12.46
C PHE A 35 -4.71 -4.40 -12.85
N ASP A 36 -5.49 -3.85 -13.79
CA ASP A 36 -5.42 -2.44 -14.13
C ASP A 36 -6.18 -1.61 -13.08
N LEU A 37 -5.43 -0.78 -12.35
CA LEU A 37 -5.95 0.09 -11.30
C LEU A 37 -6.23 1.51 -11.81
N THR A 38 -6.21 1.73 -13.12
CA THR A 38 -6.41 3.05 -13.72
C THR A 38 -7.72 3.67 -13.24
N GLY A 39 -7.64 4.87 -12.67
CA GLY A 39 -8.79 5.59 -12.12
C GLY A 39 -9.35 5.08 -10.78
N LYS A 40 -8.88 3.92 -10.26
CA LYS A 40 -9.31 3.41 -8.95
C LYS A 40 -8.70 4.20 -7.81
N LYS A 41 -9.43 4.36 -6.70
CA LYS A 41 -8.89 4.93 -5.46
C LYS A 41 -8.01 3.88 -4.77
N VAL A 42 -6.73 4.20 -4.63
CA VAL A 42 -5.73 3.28 -4.07
C VAL A 42 -5.01 3.93 -2.91
N ALA A 43 -4.93 3.22 -1.78
CA ALA A 43 -4.12 3.60 -0.63
C ALA A 43 -2.94 2.63 -0.51
N LEU A 44 -1.73 3.16 -0.28
CA LEU A 44 -0.50 2.37 -0.26
C LEU A 44 0.06 2.28 1.16
N TRP A 45 0.46 1.09 1.59
CA TRP A 45 1.24 0.95 2.81
C TRP A 45 2.39 -0.03 2.69
N MET A 46 3.41 0.16 3.52
CA MET A 46 4.54 -0.77 3.61
C MET A 46 5.10 -0.91 5.01
N CYS A 47 5.75 -2.05 5.24
CA CYS A 47 6.63 -2.25 6.38
C CYS A 47 8.05 -2.59 5.92
N HIS A 48 9.05 -2.15 6.67
CA HIS A 48 10.46 -2.32 6.33
C HIS A 48 11.35 -2.38 7.57
N ALA A 49 12.50 -3.05 7.46
CA ALA A 49 13.51 -3.07 8.54
C ALA A 49 14.48 -1.88 8.43
N GLY A 50 14.91 -1.56 7.21
CA GLY A 50 15.85 -0.48 6.89
C GLY A 50 15.14 0.80 6.43
N ASP A 51 15.71 1.49 5.45
CA ASP A 51 15.07 2.63 4.78
C ASP A 51 14.00 2.12 3.77
N GLY A 52 12.89 2.86 3.64
CA GLY A 52 11.76 2.54 2.77
C GLY A 52 11.61 3.51 1.59
N VAL A 53 12.40 4.58 1.50
CA VAL A 53 12.18 5.70 0.57
C VAL A 53 12.19 5.24 -0.89
N LYS A 54 13.21 4.46 -1.28
CA LYS A 54 13.32 3.94 -2.66
C LYS A 54 12.16 3.02 -3.02
N ALA A 55 11.75 2.18 -2.08
CA ALA A 55 10.63 1.26 -2.28
C ALA A 55 9.30 2.02 -2.40
N MET A 56 9.07 3.06 -1.59
CA MET A 56 7.85 3.88 -1.65
C MET A 56 7.76 4.66 -2.95
N LYS A 57 8.88 5.24 -3.40
CA LYS A 57 8.97 5.88 -4.71
C LYS A 57 8.58 4.89 -5.81
N ARG A 58 9.16 3.69 -5.78
CA ARG A 58 8.87 2.65 -6.77
C ARG A 58 7.42 2.19 -6.71
N PHE A 59 6.84 2.07 -5.52
CA PHE A 59 5.45 1.68 -5.34
C PHE A 59 4.50 2.71 -5.98
N LYS A 60 4.71 3.99 -5.71
CA LYS A 60 3.96 5.09 -6.34
C LYS A 60 4.13 5.12 -7.85
N GLU A 61 5.34 4.87 -8.36
CA GLU A 61 5.60 4.81 -9.81
C GLU A 61 4.80 3.71 -10.51
N VAL A 62 4.74 2.51 -9.92
CA VAL A 62 4.03 1.38 -10.54
C VAL A 62 2.50 1.50 -10.38
N THR A 63 2.02 2.28 -9.41
CA THR A 63 0.59 2.57 -9.21
C THR A 63 0.18 3.96 -9.72
N LYS A 64 1.01 4.62 -10.55
CA LYS A 64 0.81 6.02 -10.94
C LYS A 64 -0.47 6.32 -11.73
N ASN A 65 -1.06 5.29 -12.37
CA ASN A 65 -2.29 5.43 -13.15
C ASN A 65 -3.54 5.35 -12.26
N ALA A 66 -3.39 4.88 -11.02
CA ALA A 66 -4.45 4.90 -10.03
C ALA A 66 -4.55 6.29 -9.37
N ASN A 67 -5.71 6.57 -8.77
CA ASN A 67 -5.88 7.72 -7.90
C ASN A 67 -5.32 7.39 -6.50
N ILE A 68 -4.09 7.79 -6.21
CA ILE A 68 -3.44 7.52 -4.93
C ILE A 68 -4.00 8.47 -3.86
N VAL A 69 -4.90 7.96 -3.02
CA VAL A 69 -5.60 8.73 -1.96
C VAL A 69 -4.84 8.76 -0.63
N GLY A 70 -3.74 8.01 -0.51
CA GLY A 70 -2.94 8.02 0.71
C GLY A 70 -1.78 7.06 0.65
N ASN A 71 -0.72 7.36 1.42
CA ASN A 71 0.39 6.43 1.60
C ASN A 71 1.01 6.54 3.00
N ILE A 72 1.45 5.41 3.55
CA ILE A 72 2.13 5.35 4.85
C ILE A 72 3.20 4.24 4.86
N SER A 73 4.24 4.39 5.69
CA SER A 73 5.30 3.39 5.85
C SER A 73 5.66 3.21 7.31
N PHE A 74 5.92 1.97 7.72
CA PHE A 74 6.27 1.64 9.10
C PHE A 74 7.60 0.87 9.16
N GLN A 75 8.58 1.45 9.85
CA GLN A 75 9.84 0.75 10.10
C GLN A 75 9.70 -0.17 11.33
N LEU A 76 9.84 -1.48 11.16
CA LEU A 76 9.71 -2.49 12.23
C LEU A 76 8.45 -2.27 13.09
N PRO A 77 7.24 -2.38 12.50
CA PRO A 77 5.98 -1.99 13.14
C PRO A 77 5.68 -2.61 14.50
N LEU A 78 6.22 -3.80 14.75
CA LEU A 78 6.00 -4.55 15.98
C LEU A 78 7.08 -4.29 17.05
N GLU A 79 8.21 -3.68 16.67
CA GLU A 79 9.35 -3.49 17.58
C GLU A 79 9.54 -2.03 18.01
N LYS A 80 9.26 -1.07 17.10
CA LYS A 80 9.37 0.36 17.41
C LYS A 80 7.98 0.95 17.66
N ASP A 81 7.61 1.18 18.92
CA ASP A 81 6.39 1.92 19.29
C ASP A 81 5.09 1.38 18.64
N PRO A 82 4.65 0.15 18.96
CA PRO A 82 3.48 -0.47 18.33
C PRO A 82 2.18 0.32 18.53
N ASP A 83 1.99 0.93 19.70
CA ASP A 83 0.80 1.72 20.02
C ASP A 83 0.73 3.01 19.18
N GLU A 84 1.84 3.73 19.06
CA GLU A 84 1.93 4.93 18.20
C GLU A 84 1.61 4.57 16.74
N LYS A 85 2.12 3.44 16.25
CA LYS A 85 1.86 2.99 14.87
C LYS A 85 0.43 2.57 14.66
N LYS A 86 -0.20 1.96 15.66
CA LYS A 86 -1.63 1.65 15.65
C LYS A 86 -2.46 2.93 15.57
N GLU A 87 -2.15 3.93 16.38
CA GLU A 87 -2.81 5.23 16.34
C GLU A 87 -2.65 5.93 14.99
N LYS A 88 -1.41 5.96 14.46
CA LYS A 88 -1.12 6.49 13.11
C LYS A 88 -1.89 5.76 12.02
N THR A 89 -2.00 4.43 12.11
CA THR A 89 -2.79 3.63 11.16
C THR A 89 -4.26 4.02 11.21
N ILE A 90 -4.84 4.16 12.41
CA ILE A 90 -6.23 4.56 12.59
C ILE A 90 -6.47 5.97 12.02
N ALA A 91 -5.59 6.92 12.31
CA ALA A 91 -5.69 8.28 11.80
C ALA A 91 -5.59 8.30 10.26
N TRP A 92 -4.66 7.54 9.68
CA TRP A 92 -4.47 7.43 8.24
C TRP A 92 -5.70 6.85 7.53
N ILE A 93 -6.24 5.72 8.02
CA ILE A 93 -7.45 5.10 7.45
C ILE A 93 -8.66 6.03 7.56
N LYS A 94 -8.84 6.72 8.69
CA LYS A 94 -9.90 7.72 8.85
C LYS A 94 -9.78 8.89 7.86
N GLY A 95 -8.56 9.27 7.48
CA GLY A 95 -8.32 10.26 6.43
C GLY A 95 -8.80 9.76 5.07
N ILE A 96 -8.41 8.54 4.70
CA ILE A 96 -8.76 7.92 3.41
C ILE A 96 -10.28 7.79 3.22
N VAL A 97 -10.98 7.32 4.25
CA VAL A 97 -12.43 7.10 4.17
C VAL A 97 -13.22 8.40 4.04
N LYS A 98 -12.71 9.53 4.54
CA LYS A 98 -13.37 10.85 4.41
C LYS A 98 -13.27 11.46 3.01
N GLU A 99 -12.34 10.97 2.18
CA GLU A 99 -12.16 11.41 0.79
C GLU A 99 -13.04 10.61 -0.19
N VAL A 100 -13.95 9.78 0.33
CA VAL A 100 -14.92 8.98 -0.42
C VAL A 100 -16.32 9.40 -0.07
#